data_AF-A0A534WXU0-F1
#
_entry.id   AF-A0A534WXU0-F1
#
_cell.length_a   1.000
_cell.length_b   1.000
_cell.length_c   1.000
_cell.angle_alpha   90.00
_cell.angle_beta   90.00
_cell.angle_gamma   90.00
#
_symmetry.space_group_name_H-M   'P 1'
#
loop_
_entity.id
_entity.type
_entity.pdbx_description
1 polymer ?
#
loop_
_entity_poly.entity_id
_entity_poly.type
_entity_poly.pdbx_seq_one_letter_code
_entity_poly.pdbx_strand_id
1 'polypeptide(L)' 'MRALERVVQPKLGFELLGVKAVRAFDAVVVIVSLSVRQETRASRLVGAYLAETDPPRGAALAVLNATNRILGNFFATR' A
#
# COMPACT_ATOMS: atom_id res chain seq x y z
N MET A 1 6.64 6.03 0.91
CA MET A 1 7.18 4.99 -0.02
C MET A 1 8.68 4.77 0.15
N ARG A 2 9.52 5.82 0.20
CA ARG A 2 10.99 5.70 0.32
C ARG A 2 11.51 4.67 1.33
N ALA A 3 10.94 4.60 2.53
CA ALA A 3 11.35 3.62 3.54
C ALA A 3 11.11 2.17 3.10
N LEU A 4 9.96 1.89 2.49
CA LEU A 4 9.62 0.57 1.96
C LEU A 4 10.54 0.20 0.79
N GLU A 5 10.78 1.15 -0.11
CA GLU A 5 11.65 0.96 -1.27
C GLU A 5 13.08 0.57 -0.86
N ARG A 6 13.63 1.18 0.19
CA ARG A 6 14.96 0.83 0.72
C ARG A 6 15.09 -0.63 1.15
N VAL A 7 13.99 -1.27 1.55
CA VAL A 7 14.00 -2.67 2.03
C VAL A 7 13.87 -3.66 0.88
N VAL A 8 13.18 -3.27 -0.20
CA VAL A 8 12.76 -4.20 -1.28
C VAL A 8 13.51 -4.00 -2.60
N GLN A 9 14.27 -2.91 -2.72
CA GLN A 9 15.07 -2.62 -3.89
C GLN A 9 16.21 -3.64 -4.08
N PRO A 10 16.66 -3.84 -5.34
CA PRO A 10 16.15 -3.22 -6.58
C PRO A 10 14.95 -3.96 -7.20
N LYS A 11 14.43 -5.00 -6.55
CA LYS A 11 13.50 -5.97 -7.16
C LYS A 11 12.05 -5.46 -7.28
N LEU A 12 11.64 -4.54 -6.42
CA LEU A 12 10.30 -3.97 -6.38
C LEU A 12 10.37 -2.44 -6.33
N GLY A 13 9.65 -1.78 -7.23
CA GLY A 13 9.40 -0.34 -7.21
C GLY A 13 7.96 -0.05 -6.83
N PHE A 14 7.74 1.01 -6.04
CA PHE A 14 6.41 1.38 -5.57
C PHE A 14 6.11 2.86 -5.80
N GLU A 15 4.94 3.16 -6.36
CA GLU A 15 4.47 4.53 -6.54
C GLU A 15 3.13 4.71 -5.84
N LEU A 16 3.00 5.78 -5.06
CA LEU A 16 1.72 6.18 -4.48
C LEU A 16 0.94 6.99 -5.51
N LEU A 17 -0.17 6.45 -5.98
CA LEU A 17 -0.99 7.09 -7.02
C LEU A 17 -2.06 8.00 -6.42
N GLY A 18 -2.56 7.65 -5.25
CA GLY A 18 -3.60 8.42 -4.59
C GLY A 18 -3.98 7.86 -3.23
N VAL A 19 -4.47 8.78 -2.40
CA VAL A 19 -5.06 8.50 -1.10
C VAL A 19 -6.43 9.19 -1.09
N LYS A 20 -7.47 8.46 -0.70
CA LYS A 20 -8.82 9.01 -0.58
C LYS A 20 -9.45 8.54 0.72
N ALA A 21 -9.87 9.50 1.54
CA ALA A 21 -10.79 9.23 2.63
C ALA A 21 -12.22 9.22 2.06
N VAL A 22 -12.93 8.11 2.26
CA VAL A 22 -14.31 7.93 1.83
C VAL A 22 -15.15 7.59 3.05
N ARG A 23 -16.25 8.32 3.27
CA ARG A 23 -17.23 7.92 4.29
C ARG A 23 -18.01 6.73 3.75
N ALA A 24 -17.98 5.61 4.47
CA ALA A 24 -18.69 4.39 4.14
C ALA A 24 -19.41 3.88 5.39
N PHE A 25 -20.72 3.65 5.28
CA PHE A 25 -21.60 3.43 6.43
C PHE A 25 -21.50 4.61 7.43
N ASP A 26 -21.16 4.32 8.68
CA ASP A 26 -20.96 5.29 9.75
C ASP A 26 -19.47 5.68 9.97
N ALA A 27 -18.55 5.05 9.24
CA ALA A 27 -17.12 5.22 9.41
C ALA A 27 -16.43 5.91 8.21
N VAL A 28 -15.19 6.36 8.42
CA VAL A 28 -14.32 6.84 7.34
C VAL A 28 -13.37 5.71 7.00
N VAL A 29 -13.19 5.42 5.71
CA VAL A 29 -12.20 4.46 5.20
C VAL A 29 -11.16 5.23 4.40
N VAL A 30 -9.88 5.06 4.75
CA VAL A 30 -8.78 5.53 3.89
C VAL A 30 -8.49 4.44 2.88
N ILE A 31 -8.63 4.78 1.61
CA ILE A 31 -8.29 3.94 0.47
C ILE A 31 -7.01 4.49 -0.16
N VAL A 32 -6.07 3.60 -0.43
CA VAL A 32 -4.80 3.92 -1.08
C VAL A 32 -4.69 3.11 -2.37
N SER A 33 -4.28 3.79 -3.44
CA SER A 33 -3.94 3.16 -4.72
C SER A 33 -2.44 3.25 -4.96
N LEU A 34 -1.82 2.11 -5.27
CA LEU A 34 -0.39 2.00 -5.52
C LEU A 34 -0.12 1.39 -6.90
N SER A 35 0.94 1.85 -7.56
CA SER A 35 1.57 1.10 -8.64
C SER A 35 2.72 0.28 -8.06
N VAL A 36 2.85 -0.95 -8.55
CA VAL A 36 3.98 -1.82 -8.24
C VAL A 36 4.59 -2.26 -9.55
N ARG A 37 5.91 -2.11 -9.64
CA ARG A 37 6.70 -2.63 -10.74
C ARG A 37 7.63 -3.72 -10.22
N GLN A 38 7.51 -4.91 -10.80
CA GLN A 38 8.38 -6.05 -10.55
C GLN A 38 8.92 -6.50 -11.90
N GLU A 39 10.22 -6.26 -12.13
CA GLU A 39 10.93 -6.57 -13.38
C GLU A 39 10.14 -6.14 -14.64
N THR A 40 9.44 -7.09 -15.28
CA THR A 40 8.67 -6.91 -16.53
C THR A 40 7.18 -6.65 -16.34
N ARG A 41 6.65 -6.75 -15.11
CA ARG A 41 5.21 -6.60 -14.84
C ARG A 41 4.94 -5.38 -13.97
N ALA A 42 4.01 -4.55 -14.43
CA ALA A 42 3.37 -3.53 -13.63
C ALA A 42 1.99 -4.02 -13.16
N SER A 43 1.67 -3.81 -11.90
CA SER A 43 0.36 -4.11 -11.33
C SER A 43 -0.12 -2.97 -10.45
N ARG A 44 -1.44 -2.84 -10.30
CA ARG A 44 -2.03 -1.92 -9.33
C ARG A 44 -2.37 -2.69 -8.06
N LEU A 45 -2.13 -2.07 -6.92
CA LEU A 45 -2.60 -2.53 -5.63
C LEU A 45 -3.56 -1.50 -5.04
N VAL A 46 -4.55 -2.00 -4.32
CA VAL A 46 -5.43 -1.19 -3.49
C VAL A 46 -5.30 -1.67 -2.06
N GLY A 47 -5.13 -0.74 -1.15
CA GLY A 47 -5.20 -0.97 0.28
C GLY A 47 -6.30 -0.13 0.89
N ALA A 48 -6.88 -0.62 1.98
CA ALA A 48 -7.86 0.12 2.74
C ALA A 48 -7.59 -0.02 4.24
N TYR A 49 -7.98 0.99 4.99
CA TYR A 49 -7.97 1.01 6.44
C TYR A 49 -9.20 1.77 6.95
N LEU A 50 -9.87 1.21 7.96
CA LEU A 50 -10.96 1.90 8.66
C LEU A 50 -10.33 3.02 9.49
N ALA A 51 -10.47 4.25 9.03
CA ALA A 51 -9.85 5.42 9.63
C ALA A 51 -10.46 5.70 11.01
N GLU A 52 -9.58 5.73 12.01
CA GLU A 52 -9.90 6.25 13.34
C GLU A 52 -9.50 7.75 13.39
N THR A 53 -8.98 8.22 14.53
CA THR A 53 -8.67 9.64 14.77
C THR A 53 -7.44 10.19 14.03
N ASP A 54 -6.65 9.35 13.33
CA ASP A 54 -5.38 9.75 12.68
C ASP A 54 -5.33 9.36 11.19
N PRO A 55 -5.73 10.28 10.28
CA PRO A 55 -5.77 10.01 8.84
C PRO A 55 -4.40 9.69 8.21
N PRO A 56 -3.29 10.40 8.53
CA PRO A 56 -1.95 10.01 8.08
C PRO A 56 -1.56 8.58 8.46
N ARG A 57 -1.81 8.18 9.72
CA ARG A 57 -1.57 6.80 10.16
C ARG A 57 -2.44 5.81 9.40
N GLY A 58 -3.72 6.14 9.18
CA GLY A 58 -4.62 5.31 8.39
C GLY A 58 -4.14 5.10 6.96
N ALA A 59 -3.59 6.13 6.32
CA ALA A 59 -2.97 6.01 4.99
C ALA A 59 -1.74 5.09 5.00
N ALA A 60 -0.87 5.21 6.01
CA ALA A 60 0.28 4.33 6.15
C ALA A 60 -0.11 2.86 6.35
N LEU A 61 -1.15 2.60 7.16
CA LEU A 61 -1.69 1.25 7.36
C LEU A 61 -2.36 0.69 6.10
N ALA A 62 -3.08 1.53 5.35
CA ALA A 62 -3.62 1.12 4.06
C ALA A 62 -2.50 0.78 3.04
N VAL A 63 -1.40 1.54 3.00
CA VAL A 63 -0.20 1.18 2.21
C VAL A 63 0.36 -0.17 2.64
N LEU A 64 0.48 -0.41 3.95
CA LEU A 64 0.99 -1.68 4.49
C LEU A 64 0.08 -2.85 4.09
N ASN A 65 -1.24 -2.71 4.27
CA ASN A 65 -2.22 -3.72 3.87
C ASN A 65 -2.12 -4.08 2.38
N ALA A 66 -1.97 -3.07 1.51
CA ALA A 66 -1.79 -3.30 0.08
C ALA A 66 -0.52 -4.10 -0.21
N THR A 67 0.60 -3.65 0.36
CA THR A 67 1.94 -4.16 0.02
C THR A 67 2.23 -5.53 0.63
N ASN A 68 1.68 -5.84 1.81
CA ASN A 68 1.83 -7.15 2.47
C ASN A 68 1.38 -8.32 1.60
N ARG A 69 0.39 -8.14 0.71
CA ARG A 69 -0.07 -9.19 -0.22
C ARG A 69 1.01 -9.65 -1.20
N ILE A 70 1.91 -8.76 -1.59
CA ILE A 70 3.03 -9.09 -2.49
C ILE A 70 4.28 -9.45 -1.68
N LEU A 71 4.53 -8.71 -0.60
CA LEU A 71 5.75 -8.87 0.19
C LEU A 71 5.80 -10.19 0.96
N GLY A 72 4.66 -10.73 1.39
CA GLY A 72 4.61 -12.05 2.01
C GLY A 72 5.22 -13.13 1.10
N ASN A 73 4.84 -13.14 -0.17
CA ASN A 73 5.43 -14.06 -1.16
C ASN A 73 6.90 -13.72 -1.45
N PHE A 74 7.24 -12.44 -1.54
CA PHE A 74 8.62 -12.00 -1.81
C PHE A 74 9.61 -12.45 -0.73
N PHE A 75 9.22 -12.41 0.55
CA PHE A 75 10.07 -12.87 1.65
C PHE A 75 10.04 -14.38 1.85
N ALA A 76 8.91 -15.06 1.59
CA ALA A 76 8.79 -16.50 1.76
C ALA A 76 9.51 -17.32 0.67
N THR A 77 9.67 -16.75 -0.52
CA THR A 77 10.30 -17.44 -1.67
C THR A 77 11.80 -17.12 -1.79
N ARG A 78 12.45 -16.77 -0.68
CA ARG A 78 13.85 -16.32 -0.62
C ARG A 78 14.70 -17.23 0.23
#